data_AF-A0A7X9RW80-F1
#
_entry.id   AF-A0A7X9RW80-F1
#
_cell.length_a   1.000
_cell.length_b   1.000
_cell.length_c   1.000
_cell.angle_alpha   90.00
_cell.angle_beta   90.00
_cell.angle_gamma   90.00
#
_symmetry.space_group_name_H-M   'P 1'
#
loop_
_entity.id
_entity.type
_entity.pdbx_description
1 polymer ?
#
loop_
_entity_poly.entity_id
_entity_poly.type
_entity_poly.pdbx_seq_one_letter_code
_entity_poly.pdbx_strand_id
1 'polypeptide(L)'
;MLNTQDKNELFARVVSLSCTSQEETQTTYDAIHQEYKYQNSSNVLKDISTERKKDRFESRTTELNEKKNQLDYVETEITNMQPTHSKYKAKIVEKNKLVADISDLELKLEQNDGLEVYFNQLDNIMQEAETYVLLELLHHIKDHATTSSWTLNDYAIKDLEAVV
;
A
#
# COMPACT_ATOMS: atom_id res chain seq x y z
N MET A 1 -1.64 8.65 15.65
CA MET A 1 -2.33 9.87 15.18
C MET A 1 -1.86 11.03 16.03
N LEU A 2 -1.45 12.15 15.41
CA LEU A 2 -1.26 13.43 16.13
C LEU A 2 -2.54 13.74 16.92
N ASN A 3 -2.39 14.25 18.15
CA ASN A 3 -3.54 14.75 18.90
C ASN A 3 -4.25 15.82 18.06
N THR A 4 -5.58 15.74 17.94
CA THR A 4 -6.39 16.68 17.15
C THR A 4 -6.12 18.14 17.53
N GLN A 5 -5.82 18.40 18.80
CA GLN A 5 -5.43 19.73 19.27
C GLN A 5 -4.10 20.18 18.65
N ASP A 6 -3.04 19.39 18.75
CA ASP A 6 -1.72 19.72 18.20
C ASP A 6 -1.77 19.91 16.68
N LYS A 7 -2.58 19.11 15.98
CA LYS A 7 -2.82 19.22 14.54
C LYS A 7 -3.49 20.57 14.19
N ASN A 8 -4.55 20.93 14.90
CA ASN A 8 -5.25 22.18 14.67
C ASN A 8 -4.39 23.41 15.01
N GLU A 9 -3.57 23.32 16.07
CA GLU A 9 -2.60 24.35 16.42
C GLU A 9 -1.53 24.53 15.33
N LEU A 10 -1.08 23.42 14.72
CA LEU A 10 -0.17 23.44 13.58
C LEU A 10 -0.81 24.11 12.37
N PHE A 11 -2.04 23.73 12.00
CA PHE A 11 -2.76 24.33 10.88
C PHE A 11 -2.99 25.83 11.08
N ALA A 12 -3.42 26.24 12.28
CA ALA A 12 -3.59 27.64 12.63
C ALA A 12 -2.26 28.41 12.49
N ARG A 13 -1.15 27.81 12.91
CA ARG A 13 0.19 28.40 12.75
C ARG A 13 0.56 28.57 11.27
N VAL A 14 0.38 27.54 10.45
CA VAL A 14 0.66 27.60 9.00
C VAL A 14 -0.15 28.71 8.35
N VAL A 15 -1.46 28.76 8.60
CA VAL A 15 -2.34 29.81 8.08
C VAL A 15 -1.89 31.20 8.54
N SER A 16 -1.57 31.36 9.83
CA SER A 16 -1.15 32.66 10.36
C SER A 16 0.17 33.19 9.78
N LEU A 17 1.07 32.30 9.34
CA LEU A 17 2.38 32.65 8.82
C LEU A 17 2.40 32.82 7.30
N SER A 18 1.56 32.07 6.58
CA SER A 18 1.60 31.96 5.12
C SER A 18 0.39 32.57 4.42
N CYS A 19 -0.65 32.97 5.14
CA CYS A 19 -1.90 33.51 4.59
C CYS A 19 -2.21 34.91 5.16
N THR A 20 -1.27 35.86 5.04
CA THR A 20 -1.43 37.21 5.60
C THR A 20 -2.07 38.22 4.63
N SER A 21 -2.09 37.88 3.34
CA SER A 21 -2.82 38.61 2.29
C SER A 21 -3.58 37.66 1.36
N GLN A 22 -4.50 38.19 0.55
CA GLN A 22 -5.25 37.40 -0.43
C GLN A 22 -4.31 36.72 -1.45
N GLU A 23 -3.26 37.41 -1.92
CA GLU A 23 -2.29 36.86 -2.88
C GLU A 23 -1.47 35.71 -2.28
N GLU A 24 -0.97 35.88 -1.05
CA GLU A 24 -0.24 34.83 -0.33
C GLU A 24 -1.11 33.61 -0.01
N THR A 25 -2.38 33.86 0.33
CA THR A 25 -3.36 32.79 0.59
C THR A 25 -3.63 32.00 -0.68
N GLN A 26 -3.81 32.67 -1.82
CA GLN A 26 -3.95 32.00 -3.11
C GLN A 26 -2.71 31.18 -3.46
N THR A 27 -1.52 31.76 -3.31
CA THR A 27 -0.25 31.08 -3.61
C THR A 27 -0.06 29.84 -2.74
N THR A 28 -0.34 29.96 -1.45
CA THR A 28 -0.24 28.86 -0.48
C THR A 28 -1.28 27.77 -0.78
N TYR A 29 -2.51 28.16 -1.10
CA TYR A 29 -3.56 27.24 -1.50
C TYR A 29 -3.17 26.45 -2.76
N ASP A 30 -2.69 27.13 -3.80
CA ASP A 30 -2.30 26.50 -5.06
C ASP A 30 -1.13 25.52 -4.88
N ALA A 31 -0.12 25.88 -4.08
CA ALA A 31 1.02 25.01 -3.79
C ALA A 31 0.60 23.72 -3.07
N ILE A 32 -0.23 23.85 -2.02
CA ILE A 32 -0.72 22.68 -1.25
C ILE A 32 -1.66 21.84 -2.12
N HIS A 33 -2.48 22.47 -2.96
CA HIS A 33 -3.39 21.76 -3.84
C HIS A 33 -2.66 20.97 -4.94
N GLN A 34 -1.57 21.51 -5.49
CA GLN A 34 -0.71 20.76 -6.42
C GLN A 34 -0.07 19.55 -5.73
N GLU A 35 0.43 19.70 -4.51
CA GLU A 35 0.98 18.59 -3.73
C GLU A 35 -0.09 17.52 -3.45
N TYR A 36 -1.30 17.94 -3.03
CA TYR A 36 -2.44 17.04 -2.85
C TYR A 36 -2.75 16.25 -4.13
N LYS A 37 -2.84 16.91 -5.30
CA LYS A 37 -3.09 16.24 -6.58
C LYS A 37 -1.98 15.28 -6.97
N TYR A 38 -0.73 15.66 -6.71
CA TYR A 38 0.44 14.81 -6.96
C TYR A 38 0.39 13.53 -6.11
N GLN A 39 0.18 13.67 -4.79
CA GLN A 39 0.08 12.53 -3.88
C GLN A 39 -1.11 11.63 -4.22
N ASN A 40 -2.29 12.22 -4.46
CA ASN A 40 -3.47 11.45 -4.84
C ASN A 40 -3.28 10.69 -6.17
N SER A 41 -2.61 11.29 -7.15
CA SER A 41 -2.30 10.60 -8.42
C SER A 41 -1.26 9.48 -8.24
N SER A 42 -0.29 9.69 -7.34
CA SER A 42 0.71 8.68 -6.97
C SER A 42 0.08 7.44 -6.32
N ASN A 43 -0.99 7.64 -5.54
CA ASN A 43 -1.73 6.56 -4.88
C ASN A 43 -2.26 5.53 -5.89
N VAL A 44 -2.86 5.98 -7.01
CA VAL A 44 -3.42 5.07 -8.02
C VAL A 44 -2.37 4.11 -8.61
N LEU A 45 -1.16 4.60 -8.89
CA LEU A 45 -0.08 3.75 -9.42
C LEU A 45 0.44 2.77 -8.37
N LYS A 46 0.44 3.17 -7.10
CA LYS A 46 0.83 2.33 -5.98
C LYS A 46 -0.22 1.27 -5.65
N ASP A 47 -1.51 1.57 -5.80
CA ASP A 47 -2.59 0.60 -5.66
C ASP A 47 -2.45 -0.53 -6.68
N ILE A 48 -2.19 -0.19 -7.95
CA ILE A 48 -1.95 -1.18 -9.01
C ILE A 48 -0.70 -2.04 -8.69
N SER A 49 0.36 -1.41 -8.18
CA SER A 49 1.57 -2.11 -7.75
C SER A 49 1.31 -3.06 -6.57
N THR A 50 0.50 -2.62 -5.61
CA THR A 50 0.11 -3.38 -4.42
C THR A 50 -0.71 -4.60 -4.79
N GLU A 51 -1.73 -4.44 -5.66
CA GLU A 51 -2.56 -5.58 -6.08
C GLU A 51 -1.72 -6.63 -6.82
N ARG A 52 -0.81 -6.21 -7.71
CA ARG A 52 0.11 -7.15 -8.38
C ARG A 52 1.01 -7.92 -7.42
N LYS A 53 1.42 -7.30 -6.30
CA LYS A 53 2.27 -7.95 -5.29
C LYS A 53 1.46 -8.95 -4.46
N LYS A 54 0.24 -8.56 -4.08
CA LYS A 54 -0.73 -9.43 -3.40
C LYS A 54 -1.08 -10.64 -4.27
N ASP A 55 -1.38 -10.45 -5.55
CA ASP A 55 -1.64 -11.53 -6.51
C ASP A 55 -0.47 -12.53 -6.57
N ARG A 56 0.78 -12.03 -6.58
CA ARG A 56 1.97 -12.90 -6.56
C ARG A 56 2.07 -13.70 -5.26
N PHE A 57 1.82 -13.06 -4.11
CA PHE A 57 1.84 -13.71 -2.80
C PHE A 57 0.77 -14.81 -2.71
N GLU A 58 -0.46 -14.52 -3.11
CA GLU A 58 -1.57 -15.47 -3.11
C GLU A 58 -1.33 -16.64 -4.06
N SER A 59 -0.81 -16.35 -5.26
CA SER A 59 -0.43 -17.36 -6.26
C SER A 59 0.64 -18.31 -5.73
N ARG A 60 1.73 -17.78 -5.15
CA ARG A 60 2.81 -18.60 -4.56
C ARG A 60 2.35 -19.39 -3.34
N THR A 61 1.46 -18.83 -2.53
CA THR A 61 0.86 -19.55 -1.39
C THR A 61 0.01 -20.73 -1.87
N THR A 62 -0.75 -20.53 -2.95
CA THR A 62 -1.54 -21.59 -3.58
C THR A 62 -0.63 -22.68 -4.14
N GLU A 63 0.41 -22.29 -4.89
CA GLU A 63 1.40 -23.22 -5.45
C GLU A 63 2.10 -24.03 -4.33
N LEU A 64 2.49 -23.38 -3.23
CA LEU A 64 3.10 -24.04 -2.08
C LEU A 64 2.17 -25.12 -1.50
N ASN A 65 0.88 -24.81 -1.32
CA ASN A 65 -0.10 -25.75 -0.79
C ASN A 65 -0.32 -26.92 -1.75
N GLU A 66 -0.39 -26.68 -3.06
CA GLU A 66 -0.46 -27.74 -4.07
C GLU A 66 0.76 -28.66 -4.01
N LYS A 67 1.96 -28.09 -3.86
CA LYS A 67 3.21 -28.86 -3.76
C LYS A 67 3.28 -29.67 -2.46
N LYS A 68 2.82 -29.13 -1.34
CA LYS A 68 2.71 -29.87 -0.07
C LYS A 68 1.75 -31.05 -0.19
N ASN A 69 0.58 -30.84 -0.79
CA ASN A 69 -0.37 -31.93 -1.05
C ASN A 69 0.22 -33.01 -1.99
N GLN A 70 0.98 -32.60 -3.01
CA GLN A 70 1.69 -33.54 -3.89
C GLN A 70 2.76 -34.33 -3.13
N LEU A 71 3.50 -33.68 -2.23
CA LEU A 71 4.50 -34.33 -1.39
C LEU A 71 3.84 -35.38 -0.50
N ASP A 72 2.76 -35.04 0.20
CA ASP A 72 2.03 -35.95 1.07
C ASP A 72 1.52 -37.19 0.32
N TYR A 73 1.02 -36.98 -0.90
CA TYR A 73 0.60 -38.07 -1.78
C TYR A 73 1.77 -38.99 -2.14
N VAL A 74 2.91 -38.43 -2.58
CA VAL A 74 4.11 -39.20 -2.95
C VAL A 74 4.69 -39.94 -1.75
N GLU A 75 4.70 -39.32 -0.57
CA GLU A 75 5.14 -39.96 0.67
C GLU A 75 4.25 -41.14 1.07
N THR A 76 2.94 -41.00 0.88
CA THR A 76 1.98 -42.09 1.08
C THR A 76 2.23 -43.24 0.10
N GLU A 77 2.46 -42.94 -1.18
CA GLU A 77 2.80 -43.96 -2.18
C GLU A 77 4.12 -44.70 -1.84
N ILE A 78 5.16 -43.97 -1.44
CA ILE A 78 6.46 -44.55 -1.05
C ILE A 78 6.30 -45.45 0.16
N THR A 79 5.55 -45.02 1.17
CA THR A 79 5.31 -45.78 2.42
C THR A 79 4.62 -47.11 2.14
N ASN A 80 3.72 -47.14 1.16
CA ASN A 80 3.00 -48.33 0.74
C ASN A 80 3.75 -49.18 -0.30
N MET A 81 4.93 -48.75 -0.74
CA MET A 81 5.72 -49.41 -1.79
C MET A 81 6.90 -50.19 -1.19
N GLN A 82 7.11 -51.42 -1.67
CA GLN A 82 8.30 -52.19 -1.31
C GLN A 82 9.57 -51.51 -1.87
N PRO A 83 10.68 -51.42 -1.12
CA PRO A 83 11.92 -50.79 -1.60
C PRO A 83 12.50 -51.43 -2.86
N THR A 84 12.19 -52.70 -3.11
CA THR A 84 12.60 -53.46 -4.30
C THR A 84 11.75 -53.18 -5.54
N HIS A 85 10.64 -52.44 -5.40
CA HIS A 85 9.75 -52.11 -6.50
C HIS A 85 10.48 -51.22 -7.52
N SER A 86 10.31 -51.53 -8.81
CA SER A 86 11.06 -50.88 -9.91
C SER A 86 10.92 -49.36 -9.96
N LYS A 87 9.79 -48.83 -9.46
CA LYS A 87 9.50 -47.38 -9.41
C LYS A 87 9.91 -46.70 -8.10
N TYR A 88 10.33 -47.44 -7.08
CA TYR A 88 10.61 -46.89 -5.74
C TYR A 88 11.66 -45.78 -5.79
N LYS A 89 12.79 -46.04 -6.47
CA LYS A 89 13.86 -45.05 -6.62
C LYS A 89 13.41 -43.79 -7.37
N ALA A 90 12.56 -43.93 -8.39
CA ALA A 90 12.02 -42.80 -9.13
C ALA A 90 11.11 -41.93 -8.23
N LYS A 91 10.28 -42.57 -7.39
CA LYS A 91 9.43 -41.87 -6.43
C LYS A 91 10.22 -41.15 -5.32
N ILE A 92 11.33 -41.73 -4.86
CA ILE A 92 12.25 -41.03 -3.93
C ILE A 92 12.85 -39.78 -4.58
N VAL A 93 13.23 -39.83 -5.87
CA VAL A 93 13.73 -38.65 -6.59
C VAL A 93 12.63 -37.58 -6.74
N GLU A 94 11.40 -38.00 -7.07
CA GLU A 94 10.24 -37.12 -7.13
C GLU A 94 9.98 -36.42 -5.79
N LYS A 95 10.00 -37.17 -4.67
CA LYS A 95 9.92 -36.62 -3.31
C LYS A 95 11.00 -35.57 -3.06
N ASN A 96 12.26 -35.89 -3.34
CA ASN A 96 13.37 -34.97 -3.08
C ASN A 96 13.26 -33.68 -3.90
N LYS A 97 12.76 -33.78 -5.14
CA LYS A 97 12.48 -32.60 -5.97
C LYS A 97 11.37 -31.76 -5.36
N LEU A 98 10.26 -32.37 -4.93
CA LEU A 98 9.17 -31.66 -4.27
C LEU A 98 9.62 -30.96 -2.98
N VAL A 99 10.46 -31.60 -2.17
CA VAL A 99 11.04 -30.98 -0.96
C VAL A 99 11.89 -29.76 -1.31
N ALA A 100 12.71 -29.84 -2.37
CA ALA A 100 13.50 -28.70 -2.82
C ALA A 100 12.62 -27.55 -3.36
N ASP A 101 11.61 -27.88 -4.17
CA ASP A 101 10.67 -26.90 -4.74
C ASP A 101 9.87 -26.20 -3.61
N ILE A 102 9.42 -26.94 -2.60
CA ILE A 102 8.73 -26.40 -1.41
C ILE A 102 9.64 -25.45 -0.63
N SER A 103 10.88 -25.86 -0.36
CA SER A 103 11.83 -25.04 0.41
C SER A 103 12.16 -23.72 -0.30
N ASP A 104 12.28 -23.73 -1.63
CA ASP A 104 12.50 -22.52 -2.43
C ASP A 104 11.27 -21.59 -2.42
N LEU A 105 10.05 -22.16 -2.49
CA LEU A 105 8.80 -21.39 -2.39
C LEU A 105 8.61 -20.78 -1.00
N GLU A 106 8.88 -21.53 0.07
CA GLU A 106 8.82 -21.02 1.45
C GLU A 106 9.79 -19.86 1.65
N LEU A 107 11.02 -19.99 1.15
CA LEU A 107 12.02 -18.93 1.23
C LEU A 107 11.59 -17.67 0.46
N LYS A 108 10.99 -17.81 -0.73
CA LYS A 108 10.45 -16.68 -1.51
C LYS A 108 9.30 -15.97 -0.79
N LEU A 109 8.41 -16.72 -0.14
CA LEU A 109 7.29 -16.17 0.62
C LEU A 109 7.76 -15.45 1.90
N GLU A 110 8.71 -16.03 2.64
CA GLU A 110 9.23 -15.46 3.88
C GLU A 110 10.10 -14.22 3.65
N GLN A 111 11.04 -14.28 2.72
CA GLN A 111 12.05 -13.23 2.56
C GLN A 111 11.61 -12.09 1.65
N ASN A 112 10.78 -12.38 0.65
CA ASN A 112 10.48 -11.44 -0.42
C ASN A 112 9.04 -10.94 -0.33
N ASP A 113 8.07 -11.84 -0.49
CA ASP A 113 6.70 -11.40 -0.73
C ASP A 113 5.98 -10.95 0.56
N GLY A 114 6.19 -11.64 1.69
CA GLY A 114 5.53 -11.31 2.96
C GLY A 114 5.93 -9.94 3.50
N LEU A 115 7.24 -9.68 3.59
CA LEU A 115 7.77 -8.37 4.01
C LEU A 115 7.43 -7.28 3.00
N GLU A 116 7.49 -7.56 1.71
CA GLU A 116 7.14 -6.59 0.68
C GLU A 116 5.67 -6.14 0.81
N VAL A 117 4.73 -7.06 1.05
CA VAL A 117 3.31 -6.73 1.29
C VAL A 117 3.14 -5.87 2.53
N TYR A 118 3.79 -6.21 3.65
CA TYR A 118 3.71 -5.41 4.89
C TYR A 118 4.27 -4.00 4.72
N PHE A 119 5.43 -3.84 4.08
CA PHE A 119 6.01 -2.52 3.85
C PHE A 119 5.13 -1.66 2.93
N ASN A 120 4.53 -2.23 1.88
CA ASN A 120 3.61 -1.45 1.05
C ASN A 120 2.35 -1.04 1.82
N GLN A 121 1.83 -1.89 2.71
CA GLN A 121 0.68 -1.51 3.54
C GLN A 121 1.01 -0.32 4.45
N LEU A 122 2.20 -0.31 5.05
CA LEU A 122 2.67 0.82 5.86
C LEU A 122 2.86 2.09 5.02
N ASP A 123 3.44 1.97 3.83
CA ASP A 123 3.60 3.09 2.89
C ASP A 123 2.24 3.66 2.48
N ASN A 124 1.26 2.80 2.18
CA ASN A 124 -0.10 3.23 1.82
C ASN A 124 -0.77 3.97 2.98
N ILE A 125 -0.69 3.45 4.21
CA ILE A 125 -1.23 4.13 5.41
C ILE A 125 -0.58 5.50 5.60
N MET A 126 0.74 5.59 5.43
CA MET A 126 1.46 6.85 5.60
C MET A 126 1.03 7.88 4.55
N GLN A 127 0.89 7.46 3.30
CA GLN A 127 0.46 8.36 2.22
C GLN A 127 -1.01 8.75 2.28
N GLU A 128 -1.90 7.85 2.69
CA GLU A 128 -3.30 8.19 2.97
C GLU A 128 -3.37 9.24 4.07
N ALA A 129 -2.58 9.09 5.13
CA ALA A 129 -2.48 10.07 6.20
C ALA A 129 -1.94 11.42 5.71
N GLU A 130 -0.88 11.43 4.89
CA GLU A 130 -0.35 12.66 4.28
C GLU A 130 -1.39 13.36 3.38
N THR A 131 -2.06 12.59 2.51
CA THR A 131 -3.10 13.09 1.61
C THR A 131 -4.27 13.70 2.39
N TYR A 132 -4.69 13.04 3.47
CA TYR A 132 -5.74 13.54 4.35
C TYR A 132 -5.34 14.82 5.08
N VAL A 133 -4.11 14.89 5.59
CA VAL A 133 -3.58 16.10 6.26
C VAL A 133 -3.52 17.27 5.28
N LEU A 134 -3.10 17.05 4.04
CA LEU A 134 -3.10 18.08 2.99
C LEU A 134 -4.51 18.58 2.68
N LEU A 135 -5.48 17.66 2.58
CA LEU A 135 -6.89 18.00 2.34
C LEU A 135 -7.48 18.84 3.49
N GLU A 136 -7.24 18.45 4.74
CA GLU A 136 -7.69 19.22 5.90
C GLU A 136 -7.05 20.62 5.94
N LEU A 137 -5.76 20.73 5.60
CA LEU A 137 -5.08 22.03 5.53
C LEU A 137 -5.68 22.92 4.44
N LEU A 138 -6.06 22.37 3.29
CA LEU A 138 -6.76 23.11 2.23
C LEU A 138 -8.10 23.66 2.72
N HIS A 139 -8.88 22.87 3.49
CA HIS A 139 -10.11 23.35 4.10
C HIS A 139 -9.85 24.51 5.08
N HIS A 140 -8.82 24.39 5.93
CA HIS A 140 -8.44 25.45 6.86
C HIS A 140 -8.03 26.75 6.14
N ILE A 141 -7.32 26.67 5.02
CA ILE A 141 -6.96 27.85 4.22
C ILE A 141 -8.21 28.47 3.57
N LYS A 142 -9.14 27.65 3.07
CA LYS A 142 -10.42 28.11 2.50
C LYS A 142 -11.28 28.81 3.56
N ASP A 143 -11.37 28.24 4.76
CA ASP A 143 -12.08 28.84 5.89
C ASP A 143 -11.46 30.17 6.28
N HIS A 144 -10.12 30.23 6.37
CA HIS A 144 -9.41 31.48 6.67
C HIS A 144 -9.65 32.57 5.63
N ALA A 145 -9.56 32.23 4.34
CA ALA A 145 -9.87 33.15 3.25
C ALA A 145 -11.31 33.69 3.37
N THR A 146 -12.27 32.80 3.67
CA THR A 146 -13.69 33.16 3.86
C THR A 146 -13.86 34.12 5.04
N THR A 147 -13.25 33.83 6.20
CA THR A 147 -13.31 34.72 7.37
C THR A 147 -12.64 36.08 7.12
N SER A 148 -11.62 36.11 6.26
CA SER A 148 -10.91 37.32 5.85
C SER A 148 -11.59 38.06 4.69
N SER A 149 -12.75 37.59 4.23
CA SER A 149 -13.50 38.13 3.07
C SER A 149 -12.66 38.16 1.78
N TRP A 150 -11.74 37.22 1.63
CA TRP A 150 -10.94 37.03 0.43
C TRP A 150 -11.59 36.02 -0.51
N THR A 151 -11.54 36.31 -1.80
CA THR A 151 -12.00 35.38 -2.84
C THR A 151 -10.79 34.66 -3.41
N LEU A 152 -10.75 33.34 -3.24
CA LEU A 152 -9.76 32.49 -3.92
C LEU A 152 -10.26 32.14 -5.33
N ASN A 153 -9.34 32.06 -6.29
CA ASN A 153 -9.67 31.65 -7.65
C ASN A 153 -10.01 30.15 -7.67
N ASP A 154 -11.29 29.91 -7.96
CA ASP A 154 -12.02 28.66 -7.73
C ASP A 154 -11.76 27.56 -8.76
N TYR A 155 -10.87 27.78 -9.73
CA TYR A 155 -10.60 26.81 -10.82
C TYR A 155 -10.06 25.46 -10.30
N ALA A 156 -9.45 25.47 -9.11
CA ALA A 156 -8.95 24.30 -8.40
C ALA A 156 -9.98 23.68 -7.41
N ILE A 157 -11.00 24.44 -6.98
CA ILE A 157 -11.89 24.09 -5.86
C ILE A 157 -13.06 23.19 -6.31
N LYS A 158 -13.53 23.32 -7.56
CA LYS A 158 -14.62 22.47 -8.10
C LYS A 158 -14.30 20.97 -8.09
N ASP A 159 -13.02 20.60 -8.14
CA ASP A 159 -12.59 19.20 -8.11
C ASP A 159 -12.64 18.59 -6.70
N LEU A 160 -12.56 19.41 -5.65
CA LEU A 160 -12.55 18.95 -4.25
C LEU A 160 -13.96 18.74 -3.69
N GLU A 161 -14.94 19.51 -4.16
CA GLU A 161 -16.36 19.38 -3.74
C GLU A 161 -17.06 18.14 -4.34
N ALA A 162 -16.42 17.44 -5.28
CA ALA A 162 -16.92 16.18 -5.84
C ALA A 162 -16.54 14.94 -5.01
N VAL A 163 -15.69 15.08 -3.99
CA VAL A 163 -15.26 14.00 -3.08
C VAL A 163 -15.95 14.19 -1.73
N VAL A 164 -17.27 13.97 -1.69
CA VAL A 164 -18.06 13.80 -0.46
C VAL A 164 -18.85 12.51 -0.55
#